data_AF-A0A1Y1Q3J6-F1
#
_entry.id   AF-A0A1Y1Q3J6-F1
#
_cell.length_a   1.000
_cell.length_b   1.000
_cell.length_c   1.000
_cell.angle_alpha   90.00
_cell.angle_beta   90.00
_cell.angle_gamma   90.00
#
_symmetry.space_group_name_H-M   'P 1'
#
loop_
_entity.id
_entity.type
_entity.pdbx_description
1 polymer ?
#
loop_
_entity_poly.entity_id
_entity_poly.type
_entity_poly.pdbx_seq_one_letter_code
_entity_poly.pdbx_strand_id
1 'polypeptide(L)' 'MVDCSLKLQKERLQARSQLTDHDIERIVATQTTREKRLAVATEVINNNSTQEALTKQVSQLHNHYLTLATTHSFKR' A
#
# COMPACT_ATOMS: atom_id res chain seq x y z
N MET A 1 2.45 -0.94 -4.90
CA MET A 1 1.25 -1.13 -4.07
C MET A 1 1.58 -0.86 -2.61
N VAL A 2 0.68 -0.21 -1.86
CA VAL A 2 0.75 -0.16 -0.40
C VAL A 2 -0.17 -1.24 0.16
N ASP A 3 0.37 -2.19 0.91
CA ASP A 3 -0.37 -3.35 1.42
C ASP A 3 -0.45 -3.33 2.95
N CYS A 4 -1.60 -3.75 3.47
CA CYS A 4 -1.78 -4.07 4.88
C CYS A 4 -2.69 -5.30 5.01
N SER A 5 -2.68 -5.93 6.18
CA SER A 5 -3.54 -7.06 6.49
C SER A 5 -5.01 -6.64 6.48
N LEU A 6 -5.90 -7.57 6.13
CA LEU A 6 -7.34 -7.32 6.13
C LEU A 6 -7.82 -6.88 7.52
N LYS A 7 -7.26 -7.46 8.58
CA LYS A 7 -7.56 -7.08 9.96
C LYS A 7 -7.29 -5.59 10.20
N LEU A 8 -6.07 -5.13 9.90
CA LEU A 8 -5.68 -3.74 10.09
C LEU A 8 -6.44 -2.79 9.16
N GLN A 9 -6.79 -3.25 7.95
CA GLN A 9 -7.61 -2.49 7.02
C GLN A 9 -9.00 -2.21 7.61
N LYS A 10 -9.66 -3.25 8.16
CA LYS A 10 -10.97 -3.14 8.82
C LYS A 10 -10.89 -2.22 10.05
N GLU A 11 -9.89 -2.42 10.92
CA GLU A 11 -9.68 -1.59 12.12
C GLU A 11 -9.52 -0.10 11.77
N ARG A 12 -8.73 0.23 10.74
CA ARG A 12 -8.54 1.61 10.28
C ARG A 12 -9.78 2.21 9.64
N LEU A 13 -10.55 1.42 8.89
CA LEU A 13 -11.84 1.85 8.32
C LEU A 13 -12.84 2.21 9.43
N GLN A 14 -12.94 1.36 10.45
CA GLN A 14 -13.81 1.59 11.61
C GLN A 14 -13.38 2.85 12.37
N ALA A 15 -12.11 2.97 12.73
CA ALA A 15 -11.59 4.09 13.51
C ALA A 15 -11.75 5.43 12.77
N ARG A 16 -11.55 5.45 11.45
CA ARG A 16 -11.63 6.68 10.65
C ARG A 16 -13.07 7.09 10.35
N SER A 17 -13.92 6.14 10.00
CA SER A 17 -15.22 6.42 9.38
C SER A 17 -16.42 6.05 10.26
N GLN A 18 -16.19 5.51 11.47
CA GLN A 18 -17.22 5.12 12.44
C GLN A 18 -18.30 4.20 11.83
N LEU A 19 -17.90 3.36 10.88
CA LEU A 19 -18.79 2.45 10.18
C LEU A 19 -19.09 1.20 11.01
N THR A 20 -20.25 0.60 10.74
CA THR A 20 -20.58 -0.72 11.27
C THR A 20 -19.73 -1.80 10.62
N ASP A 21 -19.55 -2.94 11.29
CA ASP A 21 -18.80 -4.07 10.73
C ASP A 21 -19.41 -4.56 9.40
N HIS A 22 -20.75 -4.56 9.31
CA HIS A 22 -21.47 -4.90 8.08
C HIS A 22 -21.12 -3.97 6.91
N ASP A 23 -21.08 -2.65 7.14
CA ASP A 23 -20.72 -1.70 6.08
C ASP A 23 -19.25 -1.81 5.70
N ILE A 24 -18.37 -2.08 6.65
CA ILE A 24 -16.95 -2.35 6.39
C ILE A 24 -16.80 -3.59 5.51
N GLU A 25 -17.53 -4.66 5.80
CA GLU A 25 -17.49 -5.89 5.00
C GLU A 25 -17.98 -5.67 3.58
N ARG A 26 -19.07 -4.92 3.41
CA ARG A 26 -19.56 -4.53 2.08
C ARG A 26 -18.53 -3.73 1.32
N ILE A 27 -17.87 -2.76 1.97
CA ILE A 27 -16.82 -1.94 1.34
C ILE A 27 -15.61 -2.78 0.95
N VAL A 28 -15.20 -3.74 1.79
CA VAL A 28 -14.09 -4.64 1.45
C VAL A 28 -14.47 -5.55 0.29
N ALA A 29 -15.70 -6.07 0.25
CA ALA A 29 -16.17 -6.98 -0.78
C ALA A 29 -16.23 -6.35 -2.19
N THR A 30 -16.38 -5.03 -2.30
CA THR A 30 -16.36 -4.33 -3.60
C THR A 30 -14.95 -4.07 -4.13
N GLN A 31 -13.91 -4.29 -3.32
CA GLN A 31 -12.52 -4.06 -3.72
C GLN A 31 -11.92 -5.27 -4.44
N THR A 32 -10.99 -5.03 -5.35
CA THR A 32 -10.12 -6.07 -5.92
C THR A 32 -9.39 -6.82 -4.81
N THR A 33 -9.33 -8.16 -4.88
CA THR A 33 -8.70 -8.97 -3.82
C THR A 33 -7.22 -8.66 -3.61
N ARG A 34 -6.71 -8.91 -2.40
CA ARG A 34 -5.31 -8.65 -2.04
C ARG A 34 -4.34 -9.37 -2.97
N GLU A 35 -4.62 -10.63 -3.26
CA GLU A 35 -3.81 -11.51 -4.11
C GLU A 35 -3.72 -10.94 -5.52
N LYS A 36 -4.85 -10.49 -6.09
CA LYS A 36 -4.88 -9.88 -7.42
C LYS A 36 -4.07 -8.59 -7.49
N ARG A 37 -4.17 -7.74 -6.46
CA ARG A 37 -3.37 -6.52 -6.41
C ARG A 37 -1.87 -6.81 -6.22
N LEU A 38 -1.51 -7.85 -5.45
CA LEU A 38 -0.11 -8.26 -5.23
C LEU A 38 0.49 -8.84 -6.51
N ALA A 39 -0.27 -9.64 -7.25
CA ALA A 39 0.20 -10.29 -8.47
C ALA A 39 0.64 -9.31 -9.57
N VAL A 40 0.09 -8.09 -9.60
CA VAL A 40 0.41 -7.07 -10.62
C VAL A 40 1.32 -5.95 -10.11
N ALA A 41 1.74 -6.00 -8.84
CA ALA A 41 2.54 -4.94 -8.25
C ALA A 41 4.03 -5.11 -8.61
N THR A 42 4.64 -4.08 -9.19
CA THR A 42 6.11 -4.03 -9.37
C THR A 42 6.81 -3.97 -8.01
N GLU A 43 6.31 -3.12 -7.12
CA GLU A 43 6.86 -2.92 -5.78
C GLU A 43 5.74 -2.95 -4.74
N VAL A 44 6.05 -3.43 -3.53
CA VAL A 44 5.09 -3.50 -2.42
C VAL A 44 5.67 -2.81 -1.18
N ILE A 45 4.91 -1.86 -0.62
CA ILE A 45 5.20 -1.22 0.66
C ILE A 45 4.34 -1.87 1.74
N ASN A 46 4.97 -2.42 2.77
CA ASN A 46 4.29 -3.01 3.91
C ASN A 46 3.88 -1.93 4.92
N ASN A 47 2.57 -1.72 5.08
CA ASN A 47 1.95 -0.75 5.98
C ASN A 47 1.23 -1.43 7.16
N ASN A 48 1.76 -2.58 7.62
CA ASN A 48 1.35 -3.23 8.86
C ASN A 48 2.16 -2.77 10.09
N SER A 49 3.30 -2.12 9.87
CA SER A 49 4.27 -1.80 10.91
C SER A 49 4.18 -0.35 11.40
N THR A 50 5.20 0.09 12.13
CA THR A 50 5.33 1.47 12.62
C THR A 50 5.61 2.46 11.49
N GLN A 51 5.41 3.75 11.79
CA GLN A 51 5.69 4.84 10.87
C GLN A 51 7.17 4.91 10.50
N GLU A 52 8.10 4.62 11.41
CA GLU A 52 9.54 4.63 11.15
C GLU A 52 9.92 3.57 10.11
N ALA A 53 9.36 2.36 10.24
CA ALA A 53 9.56 1.29 9.27
C ALA A 53 8.97 1.63 7.90
N LEU A 54 7.84 2.36 7.86
CA LEU A 54 7.26 2.86 6.61
C LEU A 54 8.16 3.91 5.97
N THR A 55 8.65 4.88 6.74
CA THR A 55 9.58 5.92 6.26
C THR A 55 10.82 5.30 5.64
N LYS A 56 11.41 4.30 6.27
CA LYS A 56 12.59 3.59 5.74
C LYS A 56 12.31 2.94 4.37
N GLN A 57 11.19 2.23 4.22
CA GLN A 57 10.79 1.61 2.96
C GLN A 57 10.57 2.66 1.86
N VAL A 58 9.90 3.76 2.19
CA VAL A 58 9.63 4.86 1.25
C VAL A 58 10.93 5.51 0.80
N SER A 59 11.87 5.80 1.70
CA SER A 59 13.18 6.38 1.34
C SER A 59 14.00 5.47 0.43
N GLN A 60 13.96 4.16 0.63
CA GLN A 60 14.65 3.19 -0.22
C GLN A 60 14.07 3.19 -1.65
N LEU A 61 12.74 3.08 -1.77
CA LEU A 61 12.07 3.11 -3.08
C LEU A 61 12.24 4.46 -3.77
N HIS A 62 12.21 5.56 -3.02
CA HIS A 62 12.47 6.89 -3.55
C HIS A 62 13.83 6.98 -4.23
N ASN A 63 14.91 6.57 -3.54
CA ASN A 63 16.26 6.57 -4.11
C ASN A 63 16.35 5.65 -5.32
N HIS A 64 15.74 4.47 -5.26
CA HIS A 64 15.68 3.55 -6.39
C HIS A 64 15.03 4.20 -7.62
N TYR A 65 13.89 4.86 -7.45
CA TYR A 65 13.21 5.54 -8.54
C TYR A 65 13.96 6.77 -9.06
N LEU A 66 14.68 7.51 -8.20
CA LEU A 66 15.59 8.56 -8.65
C LEU A 66 16.70 7.99 -9.54
N THR A 67 17.30 6.86 -9.15
CA THR A 67 18.30 6.18 -9.97
C THR A 67 17.70 5.70 -11.29
N LEU A 68 16.52 5.08 -11.29
CA LEU A 68 15.87 4.66 -12.54
C LEU A 68 15.57 5.85 -13.45
N ALA A 69 15.02 6.94 -12.92
CA ALA A 69 14.66 8.14 -13.68
C ALA A 69 15.89 8.86 -14.28
N THR A 70 17.01 8.86 -13.56
CA THR A 70 18.28 9.46 -14.04
C THR A 70 19.03 8.53 -14.98
N THR A 71 18.96 7.22 -14.78
CA THR A 71 19.56 6.23 -15.69
C THR A 71 18.79 6.12 -17.01
N HIS A 72 17.47 6.39 -16.99
CA HIS A 72 16.63 6.49 -18.19
C HIS A 72 16.51 7.90 -18.76
N SER A 73 17.18 8.91 -18.18
CA SER A 73 17.22 10.26 -18.75
C SER A 73 18.13 10.30 -19.98
N PHE A 74 17.50 9.97 -21.12
CA PHE A 74 17.65 10.60 -22.42
C PHE A 74 19.09 10.73 -22.98
N LYS A 75 19.49 9.72 -23.77
CA LYS A 75 20.23 10.01 -25.00
C LYS A 75 19.36 10.97 -25.84
N ARG A 76 19.66 12.27 -25.81
CA ARG A 76 19.29 13.19 -26.90
C ARG A 76 20.40 13.15 -27.95
#